data_AF-A0A2N1WB17-F1
#
_entry.id   AF-A0A2N1WB17-F1
#
_cell.length_a   1.000
_cell.length_b   1.000
_cell.length_c   1.000
_cell.angle_alpha   90.00
_cell.angle_beta   90.00
_cell.angle_gamma   90.00
#
_symmetry.space_group_name_H-M   'P 1'
#
loop_
_entity.id
_entity.type
_entity.pdbx_description
1 polymer ?
#
loop_
_entity_poly.entity_id
_entity_poly.type
_entity_poly.pdbx_seq_one_letter_code
_entity_poly.pdbx_strand_id
1 'polypeptide(L)'
;DAIRELKADGRADITVYSAAPNHELEAAIGDPISKVRLFTLVGGFTGVTAGFSLAIWMARDWPLLVGGKPIAAIPAFVVIGFELMILIGALSTIAAIIILSAMKSLKGRPYDPRYSDDRIGIFVPCGPSEAQDVQQLFERHGSVEVSRDA
;
A
#
# COMPACT_ATOMS: atom_id res chain seq x y z
N ASP A 1 10.98 -19.70 -7.97
CA ASP A 1 10.46 -21.10 -7.87
C ASP A 1 10.15 -21.55 -6.45
N ALA A 2 11.05 -21.39 -5.47
CA ALA A 2 10.79 -21.74 -4.06
C ALA A 2 9.42 -21.24 -3.52
N ILE A 3 9.06 -19.98 -3.77
CA ILE A 3 7.76 -19.40 -3.34
C ILE A 3 6.56 -20.16 -3.94
N ARG A 4 6.64 -20.57 -5.22
CA ARG A 4 5.56 -21.29 -5.90
C ARG A 4 5.37 -22.68 -5.32
N GLU A 5 6.46 -23.36 -4.98
CA GLU A 5 6.41 -24.68 -4.36
C GLU A 5 5.91 -24.64 -2.92
N LEU A 6 6.37 -23.68 -2.12
CA LEU A 6 5.85 -23.44 -0.76
C LEU A 6 4.34 -23.19 -0.77
N LYS A 7 3.84 -22.47 -1.77
CA LYS A 7 2.40 -22.28 -1.97
C LYS A 7 1.68 -23.56 -2.41
N ALA A 8 2.30 -24.37 -3.26
CA ALA A 8 1.75 -25.66 -3.66
C ALA A 8 1.62 -26.62 -2.47
N ASP A 9 2.56 -26.54 -1.52
CA ASP A 9 2.52 -27.25 -0.23
C ASP A 9 1.48 -26.70 0.75
N GLY A 10 0.69 -25.68 0.35
CA GLY A 10 -0.39 -25.11 1.15
C GLY A 10 0.05 -24.08 2.19
N ARG A 11 1.31 -23.63 2.17
CA ARG A 11 1.80 -22.60 3.09
C ARG A 11 1.33 -21.22 2.64
N ALA A 12 0.34 -20.69 3.35
CA ALA A 12 -0.27 -19.40 3.03
C ALA A 12 0.45 -18.20 3.67
N ASP A 13 1.05 -18.38 4.85
CA ASP A 13 1.76 -17.31 5.53
C ASP A 13 3.24 -17.32 5.11
N ILE A 14 3.59 -16.55 4.09
CA ILE A 14 4.96 -16.39 3.60
C ILE A 14 5.28 -14.90 3.60
N THR A 15 6.45 -14.53 4.09
CA THR A 15 6.95 -13.15 4.02
C THR A 15 8.14 -13.10 3.08
N VAL A 16 8.09 -12.24 2.08
CA VAL A 16 9.18 -12.04 1.14
C VAL A 16 9.70 -10.62 1.30
N TYR A 17 11.01 -10.50 1.45
CA TYR A 17 11.74 -9.24 1.53
C TYR A 17 12.53 -9.04 0.26
N SER A 18 12.47 -7.84 -0.32
CA SER A 18 13.24 -7.47 -1.50
C SER A 18 13.56 -5.98 -1.47
N ALA A 19 14.75 -5.60 -1.93
CA ALA A 19 15.22 -4.22 -2.01
C ALA A 19 14.46 -3.40 -3.07
N ALA A 20 13.93 -4.06 -4.10
CA ALA A 20 13.26 -3.41 -5.23
C ALA A 20 12.00 -4.18 -5.66
N PRO A 21 11.02 -3.50 -6.29
CA PRO A 21 9.87 -4.16 -6.87
C PRO A 21 10.30 -5.15 -7.95
N ASN A 22 9.84 -6.39 -7.85
CA ASN A 22 10.08 -7.42 -8.84
C ASN A 22 8.77 -8.11 -9.21
N HIS A 23 8.39 -7.99 -10.48
CA HIS A 23 7.12 -8.50 -10.99
C HIS A 23 7.02 -10.03 -10.92
N GLU A 24 8.14 -10.75 -10.99
CA GLU A 24 8.17 -12.20 -10.85
C GLU A 24 7.86 -12.63 -9.40
N LEU A 25 8.35 -11.87 -8.42
CA LEU A 25 8.02 -12.09 -7.01
C LEU A 25 6.56 -11.77 -6.74
N GLU A 26 6.05 -10.64 -7.26
CA GLU A 26 4.63 -10.27 -7.15
C GLU A 26 3.71 -11.36 -7.74
N ALA A 27 4.05 -11.88 -8.92
CA ALA A 27 3.29 -12.95 -9.55
C ALA A 27 3.37 -14.27 -8.77
N ALA A 28 4.51 -14.59 -8.15
CA ALA A 28 4.66 -15.78 -7.32
C ALA A 28 3.90 -15.67 -5.99
N ILE A 29 3.92 -14.48 -5.35
CA ILE A 29 3.22 -14.21 -4.08
C ILE A 29 1.71 -14.07 -4.31
N GLY A 30 1.27 -13.50 -5.44
CA GLY A 30 -0.14 -13.41 -5.81
C GLY A 30 -1.02 -12.72 -4.77
N ASP A 31 -0.52 -11.65 -4.16
CA ASP A 31 -1.25 -10.89 -3.15
C ASP A 31 -2.50 -10.20 -3.73
N PRO A 32 -3.59 -10.07 -2.96
CA PRO A 32 -4.78 -9.37 -3.41
C PRO A 32 -4.52 -7.86 -3.56
N ILE A 33 -5.35 -7.22 -4.38
CA ILE A 33 -5.27 -5.78 -4.61
C ILE A 33 -5.45 -5.01 -3.28
N SER A 34 -4.54 -4.08 -3.02
CA SER A 34 -4.54 -3.27 -1.80
C SER A 34 -5.79 -2.39 -1.67
N LYS A 35 -6.34 -2.31 -0.45
CA LYS A 35 -7.48 -1.46 -0.10
C LYS A 35 -7.15 0.04 -0.08
N VAL A 36 -5.85 0.42 -0.13
CA VAL A 36 -5.40 1.83 -0.14
C VAL A 36 -6.13 2.65 -1.22
N ARG A 37 -6.36 2.07 -2.41
CA ARG A 37 -7.05 2.74 -3.53
C ARG A 37 -8.45 3.22 -3.17
N LEU A 38 -9.17 2.50 -2.32
CA LEU A 38 -10.51 2.89 -1.88
C LEU A 38 -10.47 4.12 -0.98
N PHE A 39 -9.48 4.19 -0.06
CA PHE A 39 -9.29 5.37 0.79
C PHE A 39 -8.93 6.60 -0.03
N THR A 40 -8.06 6.47 -1.04
CA THR A 40 -7.75 7.56 -1.97
C THR A 40 -9.00 8.05 -2.70
N LEU A 41 -9.84 7.13 -3.19
CA LEU A 41 -11.07 7.47 -3.90
C LEU A 41 -12.06 8.24 -3.02
N VAL A 42 -12.32 7.73 -1.80
CA VAL A 42 -13.21 8.39 -0.84
C VAL A 42 -12.66 9.75 -0.41
N GLY A 43 -11.35 9.83 -0.17
CA GLY A 43 -10.66 11.08 0.16
C GLY A 43 -10.76 12.13 -0.95
N GLY A 44 -10.52 11.73 -2.20
CA GLY A 44 -10.65 12.62 -3.36
C GLY A 44 -12.09 13.11 -3.56
N PHE A 45 -13.09 12.22 -3.44
CA PHE A 45 -14.50 12.60 -3.54
C PHE A 45 -14.93 13.56 -2.43
N THR A 46 -14.43 13.33 -1.22
CA THR A 46 -14.64 14.24 -0.08
C THR A 46 -13.97 15.59 -0.33
N GLY A 47 -12.74 15.61 -0.83
CA GLY A 47 -11.99 16.82 -1.14
C GLY A 47 -12.65 17.68 -2.21
N VAL A 48 -13.09 17.09 -3.33
CA VAL A 48 -13.79 17.86 -4.38
C VAL A 48 -15.12 18.40 -3.88
N THR A 49 -15.89 17.59 -3.15
CA THR A 49 -17.18 18.02 -2.58
C THR A 49 -16.97 19.17 -1.59
N ALA A 50 -15.96 19.07 -0.73
CA ALA A 50 -15.60 20.12 0.22
C ALA A 50 -15.13 21.40 -0.49
N GLY A 51 -14.31 21.29 -1.54
CA GLY A 51 -13.80 22.45 -2.27
C GLY A 51 -14.87 23.23 -3.00
N PHE A 52 -15.79 22.55 -3.70
CA PHE A 52 -16.94 23.22 -4.31
C PHE A 52 -17.89 23.79 -3.24
N SER A 53 -18.17 23.04 -2.17
CA SER A 53 -19.06 23.50 -1.09
C SER A 53 -18.50 24.74 -0.41
N LEU A 54 -17.20 24.79 -0.12
CA LEU A 54 -16.52 25.93 0.47
C LEU A 54 -16.63 27.17 -0.43
N ALA A 55 -16.28 27.04 -1.71
CA ALA A 55 -16.31 28.15 -2.66
C ALA A 55 -17.73 28.69 -2.88
N ILE A 56 -18.72 27.80 -3.01
CA ILE A 56 -20.13 28.18 -3.17
C ILE A 56 -20.66 28.83 -1.89
N TRP A 57 -20.32 28.29 -0.72
CA TRP A 57 -20.75 28.84 0.56
C TRP A 57 -20.20 30.24 0.77
N MET A 58 -18.90 30.45 0.56
CA MET A 58 -18.27 31.77 0.67
C MET A 58 -18.87 32.78 -0.32
N ALA A 59 -19.12 32.37 -1.56
CA ALA A 59 -19.71 33.24 -2.57
C ALA A 59 -21.15 33.67 -2.21
N ARG A 60 -21.90 32.84 -1.48
CA ARG A 60 -23.25 33.17 -1.00
C ARG A 60 -23.24 34.00 0.28
N ASP A 61 -22.30 33.73 1.18
CA ASP A 61 -22.17 34.44 2.45
C ASP A 61 -21.77 35.91 2.24
N TRP A 62 -20.80 36.14 1.34
CA TRP A 62 -20.35 37.49 1.00
C TRP A 62 -20.34 37.72 -0.53
N PRO A 63 -21.50 38.09 -1.12
CA PRO A 63 -21.64 38.21 -2.57
C PRO A 63 -20.92 39.46 -3.11
N LEU A 64 -19.74 39.27 -3.68
CA LEU A 64 -18.98 40.32 -4.35
C LEU A 64 -19.15 40.22 -5.87
N LEU A 65 -19.66 41.30 -6.48
CA LEU A 65 -19.71 41.43 -7.93
C LEU A 65 -18.34 41.90 -8.45
N VAL A 66 -17.53 40.96 -8.94
CA VAL A 66 -16.19 41.25 -9.50
C VAL A 66 -16.20 41.02 -11.00
N GLY A 67 -15.94 42.09 -11.78
CA GLY A 67 -15.82 42.01 -13.24
C GLY A 67 -17.08 41.56 -13.97
N GLY A 68 -18.27 41.81 -13.39
CA GLY A 68 -19.58 41.50 -14.00
C GLY A 68 -19.92 40.01 -14.04
N LYS A 69 -19.12 39.14 -13.42
CA LYS A 69 -19.35 37.68 -13.39
C LYS A 69 -20.48 37.33 -12.42
N PRO A 70 -21.21 36.21 -12.66
CA PRO A 70 -22.16 35.71 -11.67
C PRO A 70 -21.45 35.41 -10.35
N ILE A 71 -22.15 35.65 -9.24
CA ILE A 71 -21.63 35.46 -7.86
C ILE A 71 -21.04 34.04 -7.69
N ALA A 72 -21.72 33.02 -8.23
CA ALA A 72 -21.21 31.65 -8.28
C ALA A 72 -20.62 31.33 -9.66
N ALA A 73 -19.39 31.77 -9.91
CA ALA A 73 -18.66 31.45 -11.14
C ALA A 73 -18.03 30.04 -11.06
N ILE A 74 -18.83 29.01 -11.34
CA ILE A 74 -18.40 27.59 -11.29
C ILE A 74 -17.06 27.31 -11.98
N PRO A 75 -16.75 27.86 -13.17
CA PRO A 75 -15.46 27.61 -13.82
C PRO A 75 -14.25 28.02 -12.97
N ALA A 76 -14.35 29.07 -12.15
CA ALA A 76 -13.27 29.49 -11.26
C ALA A 76 -13.11 28.53 -10.06
N PHE A 77 -14.21 27.92 -9.60
CA PHE A 77 -14.20 27.01 -8.46
C PHE A 77 -13.62 25.64 -8.79
N VAL A 78 -13.52 25.27 -10.07
CA VAL A 78 -12.87 24.02 -10.51
C VAL A 78 -11.43 23.94 -10.00
N VAL A 79 -10.68 25.04 -10.03
CA VAL A 79 -9.30 25.09 -9.54
C VAL A 79 -9.26 24.73 -8.05
N ILE A 80 -10.13 25.36 -7.24
CA ILE A 80 -10.21 25.09 -5.79
C ILE A 80 -10.64 23.65 -5.52
N GLY A 81 -11.67 23.17 -6.21
CA GLY A 81 -12.16 21.79 -6.09
C GLY A 81 -11.09 20.75 -6.48
N PHE A 82 -10.29 21.03 -7.50
CA PHE A 82 -9.19 20.18 -7.96
C PHE A 82 -8.06 20.12 -6.93
N GLU A 83 -7.61 21.26 -6.41
CA GLU A 83 -6.54 21.31 -5.41
C GLU A 83 -6.96 20.59 -4.12
N LEU A 84 -8.19 20.80 -3.64
CA LEU A 84 -8.69 20.12 -2.45
C LEU A 84 -8.91 18.61 -2.68
N MET A 85 -9.30 18.20 -3.90
CA MET A 85 -9.37 16.79 -4.28
C MET A 85 -8.00 16.11 -4.14
N ILE A 86 -6.95 16.73 -4.69
CA ILE A 86 -5.59 16.18 -4.63
C ILE A 86 -5.06 16.18 -3.20
N LEU A 87 -5.22 17.28 -2.47
CA LEU A 87 -4.73 17.41 -1.10
C LEU A 87 -5.36 16.36 -0.17
N ILE A 88 -6.70 16.29 -0.13
CA ILE A 88 -7.40 15.34 0.74
C ILE A 88 -7.20 13.90 0.25
N GLY A 89 -7.17 13.67 -1.07
CA GLY A 89 -6.87 12.36 -1.65
C GLY A 89 -5.48 11.83 -1.27
N ALA A 90 -4.44 12.67 -1.38
CA ALA A 90 -3.07 12.32 -1.02
C ALA A 90 -2.92 12.05 0.49
N LEU A 91 -3.46 12.92 1.34
CA LEU A 91 -3.46 12.72 2.80
C LEU A 91 -4.21 11.43 3.20
N SER A 92 -5.36 11.16 2.58
CA SER A 92 -6.11 9.91 2.80
C SER A 92 -5.31 8.68 2.38
N THR A 93 -4.53 8.78 1.30
CA THR A 93 -3.66 7.70 0.82
C THR A 93 -2.56 7.39 1.82
N ILE A 94 -1.86 8.43 2.31
CA ILE A 94 -0.79 8.28 3.31
C ILE A 94 -1.36 7.69 4.60
N ALA A 95 -2.49 8.22 5.08
CA ALA A 95 -3.17 7.71 6.26
C ALA A 95 -3.54 6.22 6.08
N ALA A 96 -4.05 5.83 4.92
CA ALA A 96 -4.39 4.43 4.63
C ALA A 96 -3.15 3.52 4.62
N ILE A 97 -2.04 3.96 4.04
CA ILE A 97 -0.78 3.19 4.05
C ILE A 97 -0.34 2.95 5.50
N ILE A 98 -0.33 3.99 6.34
CA ILE A 98 0.09 3.89 7.74
C ILE A 98 -0.85 2.94 8.52
N ILE A 99 -2.16 3.14 8.42
CA ILE A 99 -3.15 2.34 9.16
C ILE A 99 -3.12 0.87 8.72
N LEU A 100 -3.13 0.60 7.41
CA LEU A 100 -3.12 -0.77 6.89
C LEU A 100 -1.81 -1.48 7.19
N SER A 101 -0.68 -0.77 7.15
CA SER A 101 0.63 -1.33 7.52
C SER A 101 0.72 -1.61 9.02
N ALA A 102 0.21 -0.71 9.86
CA ALA A 102 0.19 -0.90 11.31
C ALA A 102 -0.73 -2.05 11.75
N MET A 103 -1.83 -2.29 11.03
CA MET A 103 -2.70 -3.46 11.27
C MET A 103 -2.05 -4.78 10.86
N LYS A 104 -1.20 -4.78 9.83
CA LYS A 104 -0.45 -5.97 9.40
C LYS A 104 0.73 -6.16 10.36
N SER A 105 0.48 -6.85 11.48
CA SER A 105 1.50 -7.12 12.49
C SER A 105 2.70 -7.86 11.88
N LEU A 106 3.85 -7.19 11.84
CA LEU A 106 5.15 -7.78 11.51
C LEU A 106 5.86 -8.39 12.74
N LYS A 107 5.20 -8.39 13.91
CA LYS A 107 5.79 -8.94 15.14
C LYS A 107 6.11 -10.42 14.93
N GLY A 108 7.36 -10.80 15.25
CA GLY A 108 7.85 -12.17 15.14
C GLY A 108 8.41 -12.54 13.75
N ARG A 109 8.54 -11.58 12.82
CA ARG A 109 9.18 -11.82 11.52
C ARG A 109 10.59 -11.24 11.53
N PRO A 110 11.65 -12.06 11.38
CA PRO A 110 13.03 -11.60 11.42
C PRO A 110 13.34 -10.73 10.21
N TYR A 111 14.23 -9.76 10.41
CA TYR A 111 14.66 -8.83 9.37
C TYR A 111 16.18 -8.68 9.40
N ASP A 112 16.80 -8.86 8.24
CA ASP A 112 18.22 -8.63 8.02
C ASP A 112 18.40 -7.39 7.12
N PRO A 113 19.26 -6.42 7.49
CA PRO A 113 19.56 -5.26 6.65
C PRO A 113 19.99 -5.60 5.22
N ARG A 114 20.60 -6.78 5.00
CA ARG A 114 21.01 -7.26 3.67
C ARG A 114 19.84 -7.40 2.69
N TYR A 115 18.60 -7.55 3.20
CA TYR A 115 17.41 -7.66 2.37
C TYR A 115 17.00 -6.36 1.67
N SER A 116 17.46 -5.22 2.18
CA SER A 116 17.26 -3.91 1.56
C SER A 116 18.40 -3.48 0.63
N ASP A 117 19.44 -4.31 0.51
CA ASP A 117 20.60 -4.03 -0.34
C ASP A 117 20.56 -4.90 -1.61
N ASP A 118 21.02 -6.15 -1.52
CA ASP A 118 21.17 -7.05 -2.68
C ASP A 118 20.56 -8.45 -2.46
N ARG A 119 20.04 -8.76 -1.26
CA ARG A 119 19.50 -10.09 -0.95
C ARG A 119 17.97 -10.09 -0.98
N ILE A 120 17.40 -11.22 -1.42
CA ILE A 120 15.97 -11.51 -1.29
C ILE A 120 15.81 -12.46 -0.11
N GLY A 121 15.01 -12.07 0.88
CA GLY A 121 14.70 -12.89 2.04
C GLY A 121 13.35 -13.57 1.87
N ILE A 122 13.24 -14.86 2.21
CA ILE A 122 11.96 -15.58 2.28
C ILE A 122 11.84 -16.15 3.69
N PHE A 123 10.84 -15.69 4.42
CA PHE A 123 10.52 -16.18 5.76
C PHE A 123 9.22 -16.99 5.72
N VAL A 124 9.29 -18.19 6.28
CA VAL A 124 8.20 -19.15 6.37
C VAL A 124 8.07 -19.60 7.83
N PRO A 125 7.01 -19.23 8.55
CA PRO A 125 6.70 -19.83 9.84
C PRO A 125 6.45 -21.33 9.65
N CYS A 126 7.17 -22.15 10.40
CA CYS A 126 7.04 -23.61 10.37
C CYS A 126 7.17 -24.19 11.78
N GLY A 127 6.49 -25.32 12.02
CA GLY A 127 6.66 -26.09 13.26
C GLY A 127 7.98 -26.87 13.26
N PRO A 128 8.43 -27.37 14.44
CA PRO A 128 9.71 -28.07 14.57
C PRO A 128 9.79 -29.35 13.72
N SER A 129 8.66 -30.00 13.44
CA SER A 129 8.59 -31.19 12.58
C SER A 129 8.75 -30.87 11.09
N GLU A 130 8.36 -29.67 10.66
CA GLU A 130 8.38 -29.26 9.24
C GLU A 130 9.67 -28.53 8.85
N ALA A 131 10.44 -28.07 9.84
CA ALA A 131 11.62 -27.24 9.61
C ALA A 131 12.68 -27.92 8.73
N GLN A 132 12.81 -29.24 8.82
CA GLN A 132 13.73 -29.99 7.96
C GLN A 132 13.27 -30.01 6.50
N ASP A 133 11.98 -30.23 6.24
CA ASP A 133 11.44 -30.28 4.88
C ASP A 133 11.53 -28.92 4.19
N VAL A 134 11.21 -27.84 4.93
CA VAL A 134 11.33 -26.46 4.43
C VAL A 134 12.78 -26.11 4.13
N GLN A 135 13.72 -26.50 4.99
CA GLN A 135 15.13 -26.27 4.76
C GLN A 135 15.62 -27.00 3.50
N GLN A 136 15.27 -28.28 3.33
CA GLN A 136 15.63 -29.05 2.13
C GLN A 136 15.02 -28.45 0.87
N LEU A 137 13.79 -27.93 0.94
CA LEU A 137 13.16 -27.21 -0.17
C LEU A 137 13.99 -25.98 -0.56
N PHE A 138 14.40 -25.15 0.40
CA PHE A 138 15.23 -23.98 0.10
C PHE A 138 16.60 -24.34 -0.48
N GLU A 139 17.26 -25.36 0.06
CA GLU A 139 18.55 -25.85 -0.45
C GLU A 139 18.42 -26.38 -1.89
N ARG A 140 17.34 -27.13 -2.20
CA ARG A 140 17.06 -27.63 -3.55
C ARG A 140 16.84 -26.51 -4.57
N HIS A 141 16.25 -25.39 -4.14
CA HIS A 141 16.01 -24.22 -4.99
C HIS A 141 17.17 -23.23 -5.04
N GLY A 142 18.33 -23.58 -4.48
CA GLY A 142 19.56 -22.80 -4.60
C GLY A 142 19.67 -21.61 -3.64
N SER A 143 19.04 -21.67 -2.47
CA SER A 143 19.23 -20.67 -1.43
C SER A 143 20.69 -20.53 -1.02
N VAL A 144 21.20 -19.29 -0.99
CA VAL A 144 22.58 -18.97 -0.62
C VAL A 144 22.84 -19.22 0.86
N GLU A 145 21.84 -18.96 1.71
CA GLU A 145 21.90 -19.11 3.15
C GLU A 145 20.52 -19.56 3.64
N VAL A 146 20.48 -20.55 4.55
CA VAL A 146 19.25 -20.98 5.22
C VAL A 146 19.53 -21.02 6.72
N SER A 147 18.86 -20.14 7.46
CA SER A 147 18.97 -20.05 8.92
C SER A 147 17.63 -20.32 9.58
N ARG A 148 17.66 -20.85 10.79
CA ARG A 148 16.50 -21.05 11.64
C ARG A 148 16.54 -19.99 12.73
N ASP A 149 15.65 -19.01 12.67
CA ASP A 149 15.41 -18.13 13.81
C ASP A 149 14.57 -18.88 14.85
N ALA A 150 15.08 -18.93 16.07
CA ALA A 150 14.51 -19.67 17.21
C ALA A 150 13.35 -18.93 17.88
#